data_AF-A0A434FEG9-F1
#
_entry.id   AF-A0A434FEG9-F1
#
_cell.length_a   1.000
_cell.length_b   1.000
_cell.length_c   1.000
_cell.angle_alpha   90.00
_cell.angle_beta   90.00
_cell.angle_gamma   90.00
#
_symmetry.space_group_name_H-M   'P 1'
#
loop_
_entity.id
_entity.type
_entity.pdbx_description
1 polymer ?
#
loop_
_entity_poly.entity_id
_entity_poly.type
_entity_poly.pdbx_seq_one_letter_code
_entity_poly.pdbx_strand_id
1 'polypeptide(L)' 'AARLGLGIALGQRVMASPDLQAGRLIALSSVSVRLGQPYCAFMLPAKAERADIAGLVELLASNPREATHSAGVGS' A
#
# COMPACT_ATOMS: atom_id res chain seq x y z
N ALA A 1 2.85 8.04 -16.81
CA ALA A 1 3.88 9.01 -17.22
C ALA A 1 5.27 8.63 -16.69
N ALA A 2 5.51 8.62 -15.37
CA ALA A 2 6.84 8.33 -14.81
C ALA A 2 7.46 6.99 -15.25
N ARG A 3 6.67 5.90 -15.31
CA ARG A 3 7.13 4.59 -15.83
C ARG A 3 7.59 4.61 -17.29
N LEU A 4 7.19 5.61 -18.07
CA LEU A 4 7.61 5.81 -19.47
C LEU A 4 8.83 6.74 -19.57
N GLY A 5 9.46 7.12 -18.46
CA GLY A 5 10.57 8.07 -18.44
C GLY A 5 10.17 9.53 -18.60
N LEU A 6 8.86 9.85 -18.55
CA LEU A 6 8.34 11.20 -18.81
C LEU A 6 8.19 12.00 -17.51
N GLY A 7 9.27 12.09 -16.74
CA GLY A 7 9.36 12.95 -15.55
C GLY A 7 9.11 12.26 -14.20
N ILE A 8 8.82 13.09 -13.19
CA ILE A 8 8.70 12.72 -11.77
C ILE A 8 7.22 12.59 -11.40
N ALA A 9 6.88 11.63 -10.55
CA ALA A 9 5.53 11.49 -10.00
C ALA A 9 5.58 11.22 -8.49
N LEU A 10 4.54 11.64 -7.78
CA LEU A 10 4.28 11.20 -6.42
C LEU A 10 3.41 9.95 -6.47
N GLY A 11 3.94 8.83 -5.96
CA GLY A 11 3.28 7.53 -5.98
C GLY A 11 2.94 7.03 -4.59
N GLN A 12 1.86 6.26 -4.49
CA GLN A 12 1.57 5.48 -3.29
C GLN A 12 2.65 4.43 -3.10
N ARG A 13 3.29 4.36 -1.93
CA ARG A 13 4.39 3.41 -1.69
C ARG A 13 3.99 1.98 -2.07
N VAL A 14 2.81 1.52 -1.64
CA VAL A 14 2.29 0.18 -1.97
C VAL A 14 2.17 -0.07 -3.48
N MET A 15 1.84 0.95 -4.27
CA MET A 15 1.71 0.82 -5.73
C MET A 15 3.05 0.94 -6.44
N ALA A 16 3.99 1.71 -5.89
CA ALA A 16 5.30 1.94 -6.49
C ALA A 16 6.34 0.87 -6.10
N SER A 17 6.17 0.17 -4.97
CA SER A 17 7.11 -0.84 -4.46
C SER A 17 7.53 -1.86 -5.52
N PRO A 18 6.63 -2.46 -6.32
CA PRO A 18 7.05 -3.46 -7.32
C PRO A 18 7.97 -2.90 -8.39
N ASP A 19 7.78 -1.64 -8.80
CA ASP A 19 8.63 -0.98 -9.79
C ASP A 19 9.94 -0.47 -9.18
N LEU A 20 9.93 -0.05 -7.91
CA LEU A 20 11.13 0.33 -7.16
C LEU A 20 12.05 -0.87 -6.92
N GLN A 21 11.49 -2.00 -6.46
CA GLN A 21 12.27 -3.23 -6.22
C GLN A 21 12.84 -3.82 -7.50
N ALA A 22 12.11 -3.69 -8.61
CA ALA A 22 12.58 -4.12 -9.92
C ALA A 22 13.53 -3.11 -10.61
N GLY A 23 13.86 -1.98 -9.96
CA GLY A 23 14.73 -0.94 -10.53
C GLY A 23 14.15 -0.20 -11.74
N ARG A 24 12.85 -0.35 -12.01
CA ARG A 24 12.16 0.36 -13.11
C ARG A 24 11.80 1.80 -12.73
N LEU A 25 11.71 2.08 -11.44
CA LEU A 25 11.59 3.41 -10.87
C LEU A 25 12.67 3.61 -9.82
N ILE A 26 13.03 4.86 -9.57
CA ILE A 26 13.96 5.26 -8.51
C ILE A 26 13.25 6.28 -7.63
N ALA A 27 13.35 6.11 -6.31
CA ALA A 27 12.83 7.09 -5.35
C ALA A 27 13.80 8.27 -5.25
N LEU A 28 13.33 9.48 -5.57
CA LEU A 28 14.14 10.70 -5.45
C LEU A 28 14.30 11.19 -4.00
N SER A 29 13.42 10.75 -3.11
CA SER A 29 13.47 11.01 -1.68
C SER A 29 12.90 9.81 -0.93
N SER A 30 13.50 9.51 0.23
CA SER A 30 13.00 8.48 1.16
C SER A 30 11.83 8.98 2.02
N VAL A 31 11.56 10.29 2.00
CA VAL A 31 10.46 10.90 2.76
C VAL A 31 9.13 10.40 2.20
N SER A 32 8.28 9.93 3.09
CA SER A 32 6.92 9.52 2.74
C SER A 32 5.93 10.17 3.67
N VAL A 33 4.92 10.79 3.08
CA VAL A 33 3.81 11.39 3.83
C VAL A 33 2.86 10.27 4.24
N ARG A 34 2.48 10.24 5.52
CA ARG A 34 1.40 9.35 5.97
C ARG A 34 0.09 9.86 5.39
N LEU A 35 -0.51 9.03 4.55
CA LEU A 35 -1.86 9.27 4.06
C LEU A 35 -2.82 8.82 5.16
N GLY A 36 -3.87 9.62 5.38
CA GLY A 36 -4.70 9.59 6.58
C GLY A 36 -5.08 8.19 7.06
N GLN A 37 -6.19 7.65 6.56
CA GLN A 37 -6.69 6.34 6.99
C GLN A 37 -6.17 5.22 6.07
N PRO A 38 -5.89 4.03 6.63
CA PRO A 38 -5.55 2.87 5.81
C PRO A 38 -6.73 2.48 4.92
N TYR A 39 -6.44 1.78 3.81
CA TYR A 39 -7.48 1.15 3.01
C TYR A 39 -8.34 0.22 3.89
N CYS A 40 -9.65 0.39 3.80
CA CYS A 40 -10.63 -0.41 4.52
C CYS A 40 -11.37 -1.34 3.55
N ALA A 41 -11.59 -2.58 3.98
CA ALA A 41 -12.56 -3.45 3.34
C ALA A 41 -13.96 -3.08 3.85
N PHE A 42 -14.90 -2.82 2.94
CA PHE A 42 -16.28 -2.50 3.28
C PHE A 42 -17.20 -3.64 2.85
N MET A 43 -18.14 -3.98 3.73
CA MET A 43 -19.15 -5.01 3.48
C MET A 43 -20.52 -4.50 3.94
N LEU A 44 -21.55 -4.80 3.15
CA LEU A 44 -22.93 -4.52 3.57
C LEU A 44 -23.29 -5.37 4.81
N PRO A 45 -23.97 -4.83 5.82
CA PRO A 45 -24.37 -5.59 7.02
C PRO A 45 -25.12 -6.88 6.69
N ALA A 46 -26.02 -6.85 5.68
CA ALA A 46 -26.77 -8.02 5.23
C ALA A 46 -25.90 -9.16 4.68
N LYS A 47 -24.62 -8.92 4.40
CA LYS A 47 -23.64 -9.89 3.91
C LYS A 47 -22.71 -10.40 5.01
N ALA A 48 -22.79 -9.85 6.23
CA ALA A 48 -21.89 -10.18 7.34
C ALA A 48 -22.04 -11.62 7.83
N GLU A 49 -23.25 -12.18 7.73
CA GLU A 49 -23.52 -13.56 8.15
C GLU A 49 -23.10 -14.61 7.13
N ARG A 50 -22.69 -14.19 5.92
CA ARG A 50 -22.23 -15.11 4.89
C ARG A 50 -20.81 -15.56 5.20
N ALA A 51 -20.66 -16.84 5.57
CA ALA A 51 -19.37 -17.41 6.00
C ALA A 51 -18.25 -17.24 4.95
N ASP A 52 -18.56 -17.32 3.66
CA ASP A 52 -17.60 -17.09 2.57
C ASP A 52 -17.10 -15.64 2.54
N ILE A 53 -17.98 -14.68 2.82
CA ILE A 53 -17.64 -13.26 2.86
C ILE A 53 -16.85 -12.94 4.13
N ALA A 54 -17.28 -13.45 5.28
CA ALA A 54 -16.57 -13.29 6.55
C ALA A 54 -15.14 -13.82 6.45
N GLY A 55 -14.98 -15.04 5.91
CA GLY A 55 -13.66 -15.64 5.67
C GLY A 55 -12.79 -14.82 4.72
N LEU A 56 -13.36 -14.28 3.63
CA LEU A 56 -12.61 -13.41 2.72
C LEU A 56 -12.15 -12.12 3.41
N VAL A 57 -13.02 -11.47 4.19
CA VAL A 57 -12.65 -10.24 4.92
C VAL A 57 -11.56 -10.52 5.95
N GLU A 58 -11.64 -11.64 6.66
CA GLU A 58 -10.60 -12.06 7.60
C GLU A 58 -9.27 -12.35 6.90
N LEU A 59 -9.30 -13.01 5.73
CA LEU A 59 -8.11 -13.21 4.90
C LEU A 59 -7.48 -11.89 4.46
N LEU A 60 -8.30 -10.91 4.03
CA LEU A 60 -7.83 -9.59 3.65
C LEU A 60 -7.26 -8.81 4.85
N ALA A 61 -7.84 -8.98 6.05
CA ALA A 61 -7.37 -8.34 7.27
C ALA A 61 -6.06 -8.96 7.80
N SER A 62 -5.87 -10.26 7.61
CA SER A 62 -4.70 -11.02 8.06
C SER A 62 -3.52 -10.97 7.10
N ASN A 63 -3.72 -10.43 5.89
CA ASN A 63 -2.64 -10.25 4.94
C ASN A 63 -1.63 -9.25 5.56
N PRO A 64 -0.34 -9.64 5.72
CA PRO A 64 0.64 -8.77 6.34
C PRO A 64 0.68 -7.44 5.58
N ARG A 65 0.20 -6.39 6.25
CA ARG A 65 0.52 -5.02 5.87
C ARG A 65 2.03 -4.95 6.00
N GLU A 66 2.74 -4.89 4.88
CA GLU A 66 4.18 -4.66 4.91
C GLU A 66 4.40 -3.41 5.75
N ALA A 67 4.85 -3.61 6.99
CA ALA A 67 4.93 -2.56 7.98
C ALA A 67 5.89 -1.53 7.42
N THR A 68 5.38 -0.30 7.28
CA THR A 68 6.15 0.91 7.04
C THR A 68 7.45 0.84 7.83
N HIS A 69 8.56 0.54 7.17
CA HIS A 69 9.88 0.68 7.77
C HIS A 69 10.05 2.16 8.12
N SER A 70 9.97 2.46 9.41
CA SER A 70 10.47 3.70 9.99
C SER A 70 11.99 3.67 9.90
N ALA A 71 12.54 3.97 8.72
CA ALA A 71 13.91 4.40 8.59
C ALA A 71 13.99 5.86 9.09
N GLY A 72 13.93 6.00 10.41
CA GLY A 72 14.38 7.18 11.14
C GLY A 72 15.66 6.81 11.87
N VAL A 73 16.78 6.76 11.14
CA VAL A 73 18.11 6.88 11.73
C VAL A 73 18.61 8.26 11.31
N GLY A 74 18.75 9.13 12.30
CA GLY A 74 19.10 10.53 12.12
C GLY A 74 19.37 11.19 13.47
N SER A 75 20.43 10.76 14.14
CA SER A 75 21.33 11.58 14.96
C SER A 75 22.68 10.89 14.98
#